data_AF-A0A930IV21-F1
#
_entry.id   AF-A0A930IV21-F1
#
_cell.length_a   1.000
_cell.length_b   1.000
_cell.length_c   1.000
_cell.angle_alpha   90.00
_cell.angle_beta   90.00
_cell.angle_gamma   90.00
#
_symmetry.space_group_name_H-M   'P 1'
#
loop_
_entity.id
_entity.type
_entity.pdbx_description
1 polymer ?
#
loop_
_entity_poly.entity_id
_entity_poly.type
_entity_poly.pdbx_seq_one_letter_code
_entity_poly.pdbx_strand_id
1 'polypeptide(L)'
;LWAGKTLYSLKLRNRFGVHISSILRGSQRINIPNGGTILFPGDKLQAIGDDEQLTKLSKAMKAELQPTITDIEKHEMKLRSFTISKTSPFIGKTLKDSGIRDEYNCMVVGVDEGQQNLTLITPSRCLQAGDVLWVVGEEKDLERILALG
;
A
#
# COMPACT_ATOMS: atom_id res chain seq x y z
N LEU A 1 7.61 -8.67 -10.84
CA LEU A 1 6.95 -9.49 -11.89
C LEU A 1 7.00 -11.01 -11.64
N TRP A 2 7.90 -11.52 -10.80
CA TRP A 2 8.02 -12.94 -10.47
C TRP A 2 7.09 -13.42 -9.34
N ALA A 3 6.93 -12.60 -8.30
CA ALA A 3 6.07 -12.89 -7.16
C ALA A 3 4.58 -12.91 -7.55
N GLY A 4 3.81 -13.74 -6.84
CA GLY A 4 2.39 -13.98 -7.10
C GLY A 4 2.11 -14.93 -8.27
N LYS A 5 3.15 -15.47 -8.93
CA LYS A 5 3.03 -16.38 -10.07
C LYS A 5 3.42 -17.81 -9.68
N THR A 6 2.79 -18.79 -10.33
CA THR A 6 3.14 -20.20 -10.18
C THR A 6 4.42 -20.54 -10.97
N LEU A 7 5.20 -21.52 -10.51
CA LEU A 7 6.37 -22.02 -11.24
C LEU A 7 6.02 -22.44 -12.69
N TYR A 8 4.84 -23.02 -12.90
CA TYR A 8 4.32 -23.36 -14.23
C TYR A 8 4.20 -22.13 -15.12
N SER A 9 3.55 -21.06 -14.64
CA SER A 9 3.36 -19.83 -15.43
C SER A 9 4.66 -19.09 -15.70
N LEU A 10 5.64 -19.20 -14.80
CA LEU A 10 6.96 -18.59 -14.93
C LEU A 10 7.81 -19.27 -16.00
N LYS A 11 7.52 -20.54 -16.33
CA LYS A 11 8.19 -21.33 -17.38
C LYS A 11 9.72 -21.28 -17.27
N LEU A 12 10.25 -21.34 -16.04
CA LEU A 12 11.68 -21.12 -15.78
C LEU A 12 12.58 -22.08 -16.55
N ARG A 13 12.18 -23.36 -16.62
CA ARG A 13 12.88 -24.37 -17.43
C ARG A 13 12.92 -24.00 -18.91
N ASN A 14 11.79 -23.58 -19.49
CA ASN A 14 11.70 -23.26 -20.92
C ASN A 14 12.41 -21.95 -21.26
N ARG A 15 12.35 -20.95 -20.37
CA ARG A 15 12.92 -19.62 -20.61
C ARG A 15 14.42 -19.57 -20.33
N PHE A 16 14.89 -20.32 -19.34
CA PHE A 16 16.26 -20.19 -18.82
C PHE A 16 17.01 -21.52 -18.70
N GLY A 17 16.38 -22.67 -18.97
CA GLY A 17 17.00 -23.99 -18.80
C GLY A 17 17.08 -24.48 -17.35
N VAL A 18 16.62 -23.68 -16.38
CA VAL A 18 16.81 -23.94 -14.94
C VAL A 18 15.69 -24.77 -14.32
N HIS A 19 16.07 -25.59 -13.34
CA HIS A 19 15.17 -26.36 -12.47
C HIS A 19 15.20 -25.80 -11.05
N ILE A 20 14.04 -25.68 -10.39
CA ILE A 20 13.99 -25.26 -8.98
C ILE A 20 13.98 -26.51 -8.10
N SER A 21 15.04 -26.70 -7.31
CA SER A 21 15.16 -27.85 -6.41
C SER A 21 14.45 -27.61 -5.07
N SER A 22 14.49 -26.38 -4.57
CA SER A 22 13.76 -26.01 -3.36
C SER A 22 13.50 -24.51 -3.24
N ILE A 23 12.53 -24.17 -2.39
CA ILE A 23 12.18 -22.80 -2.02
C ILE A 23 12.31 -22.68 -0.51
N LEU A 24 13.07 -21.70 -0.05
CA LEU A 24 13.16 -21.31 1.35
C LEU A 24 12.27 -20.08 1.58
N ARG A 25 11.25 -20.24 2.42
CA ARG A 25 10.25 -19.21 2.74
C ARG A 25 10.18 -19.02 4.25
N GLY A 26 10.80 -17.95 4.74
CA GLY A 26 10.95 -17.75 6.18
C GLY A 26 11.64 -18.96 6.82
N SER A 27 10.94 -19.63 7.75
CA SER A 27 11.41 -20.86 8.41
C SER A 27 11.04 -22.16 7.68
N GLN A 28 10.27 -22.09 6.58
CA GLN A 28 9.83 -23.26 5.82
C GLN A 28 10.77 -23.55 4.64
N ARG A 29 11.03 -24.84 4.40
CA ARG A 29 11.68 -25.34 3.19
C ARG A 29 10.69 -26.20 2.40
N ILE A 30 10.43 -25.84 1.16
CA ILE A 30 9.64 -26.61 0.21
C ILE A 30 10.61 -27.32 -0.73
N ASN A 31 10.76 -28.63 -0.57
CA ASN A 31 11.60 -29.45 -1.44
C ASN A 31 10.80 -29.88 -2.67
N ILE A 32 11.44 -29.85 -3.84
CA ILE A 32 10.90 -30.29 -5.12
C ILE A 32 9.52 -29.66 -5.38
N PRO A 33 9.43 -28.32 -5.46
CA PRO A 33 8.17 -27.65 -5.67
C PRO A 33 7.55 -28.06 -7.02
N ASN A 34 6.24 -28.31 -7.03
CA ASN A 34 5.52 -28.63 -8.25
C ASN A 34 5.16 -27.35 -9.04
N GLY A 35 4.66 -27.51 -10.26
CA GLY A 35 4.28 -26.41 -11.13
C GLY A 35 3.21 -25.46 -10.55
N GLY A 36 2.37 -25.93 -9.63
CA GLY A 36 1.36 -25.13 -8.92
C GLY A 36 1.93 -24.26 -7.79
N THR A 37 3.19 -24.45 -7.41
CA THR A 37 3.82 -23.68 -6.33
C THR A 37 3.94 -22.21 -6.71
N ILE A 38 3.37 -21.32 -5.89
CA ILE A 38 3.42 -19.87 -6.07
C ILE A 38 4.69 -19.31 -5.43
N LEU A 39 5.39 -18.41 -6.14
CA LEU A 39 6.50 -17.64 -5.60
C LEU A 39 5.99 -16.40 -4.87
N PHE A 40 6.55 -16.12 -3.69
CA PHE A 40 6.23 -14.95 -2.88
C PHE A 40 7.45 -14.03 -2.72
N PRO A 41 7.24 -12.74 -2.41
CA PRO A 41 8.34 -11.86 -2.04
C PRO A 41 9.13 -12.45 -0.87
N GLY A 42 10.46 -12.38 -0.94
CA GLY A 42 11.35 -12.93 0.08
C GLY A 42 11.68 -14.43 -0.07
N ASP A 43 11.04 -15.15 -0.99
CA ASP A 43 11.42 -16.53 -1.30
C ASP A 43 12.88 -16.59 -1.80
N LYS A 44 13.67 -17.49 -1.23
CA LYS A 44 15.00 -17.83 -1.76
C LYS A 44 14.92 -19.14 -2.53
N LEU A 45 15.18 -19.05 -3.83
CA LEU A 45 15.10 -20.20 -4.73
C LEU A 45 16.47 -20.88 -4.83
N GLN A 46 16.51 -22.20 -4.64
CA GLN A 46 17.66 -23.01 -5.02
C GLN A 46 17.42 -23.54 -6.44
N ALA A 47 18.22 -23.08 -7.39
CA ALA A 47 18.11 -23.45 -8.79
C ALA A 47 19.27 -24.37 -9.21
N ILE A 48 18.99 -25.27 -10.14
CA ILE A 48 19.95 -26.17 -10.78
C ILE A 48 19.97 -25.84 -12.27
N GLY A 49 21.17 -25.66 -12.81
CA GLY A 49 21.44 -25.38 -14.22
C GLY A 49 22.94 -25.23 -14.42
N ASP A 50 23.38 -25.09 -15.67
CA ASP A 50 24.76 -24.70 -15.97
C ASP A 50 25.01 -23.20 -15.67
N ASP A 51 26.28 -22.80 -15.72
CA ASP A 51 26.69 -21.42 -15.41
C ASP A 51 25.99 -20.39 -16.30
N GLU A 52 25.76 -20.70 -17.59
CA GLU A 52 25.12 -19.78 -18.53
C GLU A 52 23.62 -19.63 -18.21
N GLN A 53 22.93 -20.73 -17.94
CA GLN A 53 21.53 -20.78 -17.54
C GLN A 53 21.28 -20.01 -16.23
N LEU A 54 22.10 -20.26 -15.21
CA LEU A 54 22.02 -19.58 -13.91
C LEU A 54 22.32 -18.08 -14.06
N THR A 55 23.29 -17.72 -14.89
CA THR A 55 23.62 -16.30 -15.17
C THR A 55 22.46 -15.58 -15.87
N LYS A 56 21.83 -16.21 -16.87
CA LYS A 56 20.65 -15.67 -17.56
C LYS A 56 19.49 -15.43 -16.60
N LEU A 57 19.18 -16.41 -15.75
CA LEU A 57 18.13 -16.28 -14.74
C LEU A 57 18.43 -15.12 -13.77
N SER A 58 19.66 -15.08 -13.24
CA SER A 58 20.10 -14.05 -12.28
C SER A 58 20.00 -12.65 -12.87
N LYS A 59 20.42 -12.48 -14.14
CA LYS A 59 20.31 -11.20 -14.85
C LYS A 59 18.85 -10.77 -15.04
N ALA A 60 17.97 -11.69 -15.45
CA ALA A 60 16.56 -11.41 -15.62
C ALA A 60 15.88 -11.01 -14.30
N MET A 61 16.21 -11.68 -13.20
CA MET A 61 15.66 -11.35 -11.88
C MET A 61 16.15 -9.98 -11.37
N LYS A 62 17.43 -9.64 -11.58
CA LYS A 62 17.99 -8.34 -11.18
C LYS A 62 17.45 -7.17 -11.99
N ALA A 63 17.23 -7.35 -13.28
CA ALA A 63 16.69 -6.31 -14.15
C ALA A 63 15.24 -5.91 -13.80
N GLU A 64 14.51 -6.78 -13.09
CA GLU A 64 13.12 -6.56 -12.71
C GLU A 64 12.94 -6.15 -11.23
N LEU A 65 14.03 -5.78 -10.53
CA LEU A 65 13.95 -5.18 -9.21
C LEU A 65 13.32 -3.79 -9.34
N GLN A 66 12.12 -3.62 -8.78
CA GLN A 66 11.59 -2.28 -8.54
C GLN A 66 12.45 -1.61 -7.47
N PRO A 67 12.66 -0.28 -7.54
CA PRO A 67 13.31 0.44 -6.46
C PRO A 67 12.56 0.13 -5.17
N THR A 68 13.28 -0.39 -4.17
CA THR A 68 12.76 -0.54 -2.81
C THR A 68 12.21 0.81 -2.39
N ILE A 69 10.94 0.88 -1.96
CA ILE A 69 10.43 2.08 -1.30
C ILE A 69 11.23 2.20 -0.01
N THR A 70 12.31 2.97 -0.03
CA THR A 70 13.27 3.08 1.07
C THR A 70 12.72 3.92 2.22
N ASP A 71 11.65 4.68 1.95
CA ASP A 71 11.03 5.62 2.89
C ASP A 71 9.65 5.12 3.36
N ILE A 72 9.56 3.89 3.86
CA ILE A 72 8.31 3.36 4.44
C ILE A 72 7.81 4.28 5.57
N GLU A 73 8.73 4.84 6.37
CA GLU A 73 8.41 5.77 7.45
C GLU A 73 7.76 7.08 6.98
N LYS A 74 8.01 7.52 5.74
CA LYS A 74 7.35 8.73 5.20
C LYS A 74 5.88 8.53 4.86
N HIS A 75 5.42 7.28 4.83
CA HIS A 75 4.03 6.89 4.58
C HIS A 75 3.29 6.56 5.90
N GLU A 76 3.82 7.02 7.03
CA GLU A 76 3.13 6.89 8.32
C GLU A 76 1.80 7.65 8.31
N MET A 77 0.73 6.95 8.68
CA MET A 77 -0.59 7.54 8.87
C MET A 77 -0.63 8.30 10.18
N LYS A 78 -0.93 9.60 10.13
CA LYS A 78 -1.01 10.46 11.32
C LYS A 78 -2.44 10.94 11.54
N LEU A 79 -2.82 11.08 12.81
CA LEU A 79 -4.10 11.65 13.22
C LEU A 79 -3.91 13.15 13.50
N ARG A 80 -4.71 14.00 12.87
CA ARG A 80 -4.76 15.45 13.13
C ARG A 80 -6.20 15.91 13.24
N SER A 81 -6.40 17.03 13.91
CA SER A 81 -7.68 17.71 13.94
C SER A 81 -7.56 19.13 13.38
N PHE A 82 -8.63 19.61 12.76
CA PHE A 82 -8.76 21.01 12.37
C PHE A 82 -10.20 21.48 12.48
N THR A 83 -10.37 22.79 12.67
CA THR A 83 -11.67 23.43 12.72
C THR A 83 -12.03 23.94 11.33
N ILE A 84 -13.26 23.69 10.88
CA ILE A 84 -13.78 24.25 9.63
C ILE A 84 -14.02 25.75 9.83
N SER A 85 -13.19 26.59 9.22
CA SER A 85 -13.34 28.03 9.16
C SER A 85 -14.53 28.42 8.29
N LYS A 86 -15.02 29.66 8.45
CA LYS A 86 -16.14 30.21 7.67
C LYS A 86 -15.86 30.32 6.17
N THR A 87 -14.61 30.20 5.75
CA THR A 87 -14.16 30.27 4.35
C THR A 87 -13.81 28.90 3.77
N SER A 88 -13.95 27.83 4.56
CA SER A 88 -13.56 26.49 4.15
C SER A 88 -14.42 25.99 2.96
N PRO A 89 -13.80 25.37 1.94
CA PRO A 89 -14.53 24.82 0.78
C PRO A 89 -15.40 23.60 1.11
N PHE A 90 -15.33 23.11 2.35
CA PHE A 90 -16.09 21.96 2.83
C PHE A 90 -17.48 22.34 3.35
N ILE A 91 -17.73 23.63 3.65
CA ILE A 91 -19.02 24.07 4.20
C ILE A 91 -20.17 23.70 3.26
N GLY A 92 -21.21 23.10 3.84
CA GLY A 92 -22.44 22.73 3.12
C GLY A 92 -22.31 21.47 2.26
N LYS A 93 -21.10 20.90 2.11
CA LYS A 93 -20.91 19.61 1.46
C LYS A 93 -21.16 18.49 2.47
N THR A 94 -21.68 17.37 1.98
CA THR A 94 -21.68 16.14 2.77
C THR A 94 -20.26 15.59 2.88
N LEU A 95 -19.97 14.76 3.86
CA LEU A 95 -18.67 14.07 3.94
C LEU A 95 -18.38 13.25 2.68
N LYS A 96 -19.40 12.61 2.10
CA LYS A 96 -19.28 11.88 0.84
C LYS A 96 -18.89 12.79 -0.32
N ASP A 97 -19.46 14.00 -0.39
CA ASP A 97 -19.25 14.93 -1.50
C ASP A 97 -18.13 15.95 -1.24
N SER A 98 -17.49 15.88 -0.06
CA SER A 98 -16.47 16.82 0.38
C SER A 98 -15.15 16.70 -0.39
N GLY A 99 -14.89 15.54 -1.01
CA GLY A 99 -13.62 15.24 -1.68
C GLY A 99 -12.48 14.88 -0.73
N ILE A 100 -12.67 14.91 0.61
CA ILE A 100 -11.61 14.69 1.59
C ILE A 100 -10.86 13.36 1.37
N ARG A 101 -11.59 12.29 1.04
CA ARG A 101 -10.99 10.99 0.74
C ARG A 101 -10.35 10.92 -0.62
N ASP A 102 -11.05 11.35 -1.66
CA ASP A 102 -10.67 11.06 -3.04
C ASP A 102 -9.72 12.12 -3.64
N GLU A 103 -9.76 13.36 -3.14
CA GLU A 103 -8.92 14.48 -3.63
C GLU A 103 -7.73 14.78 -2.71
N TYR A 104 -7.87 14.49 -1.40
CA TYR A 104 -6.86 14.78 -0.39
C TYR A 104 -6.28 13.52 0.26
N ASN A 105 -6.67 12.31 -0.16
CA ASN A 105 -6.20 11.04 0.41
C ASN A 105 -6.32 10.95 1.95
N CYS A 106 -7.27 11.68 2.54
CA CYS A 106 -7.47 11.75 3.98
C CYS A 106 -8.78 11.05 4.37
N MET A 107 -8.80 10.36 5.50
CA MET A 107 -9.99 9.73 6.05
C MET A 107 -10.48 10.50 7.26
N VAL A 108 -11.71 10.98 7.24
CA VAL A 108 -12.35 11.56 8.42
C VAL A 108 -12.77 10.44 9.37
N VAL A 109 -12.32 10.50 10.62
CA VAL A 109 -12.58 9.47 11.65
C VAL A 109 -13.51 9.97 12.78
N GLY A 110 -13.70 11.28 12.90
CA GLY A 110 -14.62 11.87 13.87
C GLY A 110 -14.91 13.34 13.61
N VAL A 111 -16.07 13.80 14.09
CA VAL A 111 -16.40 15.22 14.18
C VAL A 111 -16.72 15.53 15.64
N ASP A 112 -16.13 16.59 16.16
CA ASP A 112 -16.49 17.22 17.42
C ASP A 112 -17.21 18.54 17.11
N GLU A 113 -18.43 18.67 17.63
CA GLU A 113 -19.35 19.78 17.39
C GLU A 113 -19.28 20.84 18.51
N GLY A 114 -18.21 20.84 19.32
CA GLY A 114 -18.12 21.62 20.55
C GLY A 114 -18.86 20.98 21.73
N GLN A 115 -19.26 19.71 21.60
CA GLN A 115 -19.78 18.87 22.69
C GLN A 115 -18.72 17.81 23.01
N GLN A 116 -18.55 17.45 24.29
CA GLN A 116 -17.41 16.69 24.83
C GLN A 116 -17.17 15.27 24.25
N ASN A 117 -17.88 14.82 23.20
CA ASN A 117 -17.78 13.47 22.64
C ASN A 117 -17.61 13.47 21.11
N LEU A 118 -16.75 12.57 20.61
CA LEU A 118 -16.67 12.24 19.18
C LEU A 118 -17.99 11.60 18.72
N THR A 119 -18.68 12.23 17.78
CA THR A 119 -19.90 11.67 17.18
C THR A 119 -19.55 10.70 16.05
N LEU A 120 -20.30 9.60 15.94
CA LEU A 120 -20.22 8.67 14.81
C LEU A 120 -20.53 9.42 13.51
N ILE A 121 -19.56 9.40 12.60
CA ILE A 121 -19.67 10.04 11.30
C ILE A 121 -20.57 9.21 10.37
N THR A 122 -21.54 9.89 9.74
CA THR A 122 -22.29 9.35 8.60
C THR A 122 -21.84 10.04 7.30
N PRO A 123 -21.73 9.32 6.17
CA PRO A 123 -21.33 9.93 4.89
C PRO A 123 -22.26 11.05 4.43
N SER A 124 -23.53 11.02 4.86
CA SER A 124 -24.56 12.02 4.55
C SER A 124 -24.50 13.28 5.40
N ARG A 125 -23.64 13.34 6.43
CA ARG A 125 -23.50 14.53 7.29
C ARG A 125 -22.99 15.71 6.48
N CYS A 126 -23.70 16.83 6.54
CA CYS A 126 -23.22 18.12 6.03
C CYS A 126 -22.25 18.78 7.01
N LEU A 127 -21.10 19.22 6.50
CA LEU A 127 -20.06 19.90 7.26
C LEU A 127 -20.39 21.37 7.47
N GLN A 128 -20.14 21.89 8.67
CA GLN A 128 -20.47 23.26 9.06
C GLN A 128 -19.27 24.03 9.62
N ALA A 129 -19.32 25.36 9.51
CA ALA A 129 -18.31 26.22 10.13
C ALA A 129 -18.32 26.04 11.66
N GLY A 130 -17.15 25.81 12.24
CA GLY A 130 -16.96 25.52 13.66
C GLY A 130 -16.83 24.03 13.99
N ASP A 131 -17.19 23.12 13.07
CA ASP A 131 -16.96 21.68 13.25
C ASP A 131 -15.45 21.42 13.41
N VAL A 132 -15.08 20.55 14.36
CA VAL A 132 -13.71 20.04 14.51
C VAL A 132 -13.63 18.66 13.87
N LEU A 133 -12.99 18.58 12.71
CA LEU A 133 -12.78 17.34 11.98
C LEU A 133 -11.52 16.64 12.47
N TRP A 134 -11.63 15.36 12.80
CA TRP A 134 -10.50 14.46 13.04
C TRP A 134 -10.22 13.67 11.76
N VAL A 135 -9.01 13.79 11.23
CA VAL A 135 -8.60 13.19 9.96
C VAL A 135 -7.31 12.38 10.11
N VAL A 136 -7.25 11.28 9.37
CA VAL A 136 -6.07 10.42 9.25
C VAL A 136 -5.57 10.47 7.81
N GLY A 137 -4.26 10.69 7.62
CA GLY A 137 -3.59 10.71 6.33
C GLY A 137 -2.07 10.74 6.48
N GLU A 138 -1.34 10.74 5.37
CA GLU A 138 0.10 10.99 5.37
C GLU A 138 0.39 12.49 5.62
N GLU A 139 1.56 12.83 6.16
CA GLU A 139 1.87 14.21 6.56
C GLU A 139 1.63 15.23 5.43
N LYS A 140 2.06 14.93 4.20
CA LYS A 140 1.91 15.83 3.05
C LYS A 140 0.44 16.08 2.68
N ASP A 141 -0.39 15.07 2.83
CA ASP A 141 -1.81 15.15 2.52
C ASP A 141 -2.56 15.89 3.64
N LEU A 142 -2.16 15.67 4.89
CA LEU A 142 -2.66 16.42 6.04
C LEU A 142 -2.30 17.90 5.95
N GLU A 143 -1.07 18.26 5.56
CA GLU A 143 -0.69 19.67 5.36
C GLU A 143 -1.61 20.38 4.35
N ARG A 144 -1.99 19.70 3.26
CA ARG A 144 -2.90 20.23 2.25
C ARG A 144 -4.31 20.49 2.79
N ILE A 145 -4.86 19.57 3.58
CA ILE A 145 -6.23 19.74 4.11
C ILE A 145 -6.28 20.72 5.28
N LEU A 146 -5.25 20.73 6.14
CA LEU A 146 -5.14 21.65 7.27
C LEU A 146 -5.04 23.11 6.81
N ALA A 147 -4.47 23.37 5.63
CA ALA A 147 -4.44 24.71 5.02
C ALA A 147 -5.81 25.21 4.52
N LEU A 148 -6.81 24.32 4.43
CA LEU A 148 -8.19 24.62 4.03
C LEU A 148 -9.17 24.63 5.22
N GLY A 149 -8.64 24.32 6.41
CA GLY A 149 -9.30 24.44 7.69
C GLY A 149 -9.69 25.87 7.95
#